data_AF-A0A7V4ENI2-F1
#
_entry.id   AF-A0A7V4ENI2-F1
#
_cell.length_a   1.000
_cell.length_b   1.000
_cell.length_c   1.000
_cell.angle_alpha   90.00
_cell.angle_beta   90.00
_cell.angle_gamma   90.00
#
_symmetry.space_group_name_H-M   'P 1'
#
loop_
_entity.id
_entity.type
_entity.pdbx_description
1 polymer ?
#
loop_
_entity_poly.entity_id
_entity_poly.type
_entity_poly.pdbx_seq_one_letter_code
_entity_poly.pdbx_strand_id
1 'polypeptide(L)' 'EIVRVAPLGDPMELKIKGYLLSVRKEDAKHITVEIHEDQSG' A
#
# COMPACT_ATOMS: atom_id res chain seq x y z
N GLU A 1 0.68 -5.69 -0.40
CA GLU A 1 -0.79 -5.86 -0.48
C GLU A 1 -1.47 -4.72 0.28
N ILE A 2 -2.60 -4.19 -0.23
CA ILE A 2 -3.41 -3.21 0.51
C ILE A 2 -4.34 -3.98 1.45
N VAL A 3 -4.27 -3.69 2.75
CA VAL A 3 -5.05 -4.37 3.78
C VAL A 3 -6.36 -3.64 4.04
N ARG A 4 -6.29 -2.31 4.19
CA ARG A 4 -7.43 -1.49 4.56
C ARG A 4 -7.25 -0.06 4.13
N VAL A 5 -8.35 0.62 3.84
CA VAL A 5 -8.39 2.07 3.71
C VAL A 5 -9.37 2.61 4.75
N ALA A 6 -9.03 3.70 5.42
CA ALA A 6 -9.95 4.34 6.35
C ALA A 6 -11.25 4.81 5.65
N PRO A 7 -12.36 5.02 6.38
CA PRO A 7 -13.65 5.38 5.80
C PRO A 7 -13.63 6.63 4.90
N LEU A 8 -12.76 7.59 5.22
CA LEU A 8 -12.59 8.85 4.47
C LEU A 8 -11.47 8.79 3.42
N GLY A 9 -10.87 7.61 3.20
CA GLY A 9 -9.79 7.42 2.24
C GLY A 9 -8.38 7.66 2.79
N ASP A 10 -8.23 7.98 4.08
CA ASP A 10 -6.93 8.23 4.73
C ASP A 10 -6.97 7.93 6.25
N PRO A 11 -5.93 7.28 6.83
CA PRO A 11 -4.78 6.68 6.15
C PRO A 11 -5.12 5.32 5.50
N MET A 12 -4.19 4.78 4.71
CA MET A 12 -4.25 3.42 4.16
C MET A 12 -3.25 2.50 4.85
N GLU A 13 -3.64 1.25 5.05
CA GLU A 13 -2.82 0.19 5.64
C GLU A 13 -2.34 -0.78 4.57
N LEU A 14 -1.04 -1.06 4.59
CA LEU A 14 -0.33 -1.91 3.64
C LEU A 14 0.36 -3.05 4.39
N LYS A 15 0.29 -4.26 3.86
CA LYS A 15 1.08 -5.40 4.35
C LYS A 15 2.35 -5.53 3.50
N ILE A 16 3.50 -5.36 4.15
CA ILE A 16 4.82 -5.43 3.52
C ILE A 16 5.73 -6.29 4.40
N LYS A 17 6.26 -7.40 3.86
CA LYS A 17 7.19 -8.31 4.56
C LYS A 17 6.70 -8.75 5.96
N GLY A 18 5.38 -8.93 6.12
CA GLY A 18 4.76 -9.31 7.39
C GLY A 18 4.43 -8.16 8.35
N TYR A 19 4.81 -6.92 8.02
CA TYR A 19 4.49 -5.73 8.79
C TYR A 19 3.26 -5.02 8.24
N LEU A 20 2.50 -4.41 9.14
CA LEU A 20 1.41 -3.48 8.81
C LEU A 20 1.96 -2.05 8.84
N LEU A 21 2.02 -1.43 7.67
CA LEU A 21 2.44 -0.04 7.51
C LEU A 21 1.21 0.83 7.27
N SER A 22 1.07 1.91 8.04
CA SER A 22 0.05 2.94 7.81
C SER A 22 0.68 4.10 7.04
N VAL A 23 0.08 4.46 5.90
CA VAL A 23 0.57 5.50 4.99
C VAL A 23 -0.52 6.55 4.78
N ARG A 24 -0.17 7.82 4.92
CA ARG A 24 -1.09 8.92 4.57
C ARG A 24 -1.18 9.08 3.07
N LYS A 25 -2.33 9.51 2.60
CA LYS A 25 -2.61 9.79 1.19
C LYS A 25 -1.69 10.88 0.63
N GLU A 26 -1.23 11.82 1.45
CA GLU A 26 -0.26 12.83 1.02
C GLU A 26 1.14 12.25 0.78
N ASP A 27 1.59 11.34 1.64
CA ASP A 27 2.87 10.65 1.49
C ASP A 27 2.83 9.70 0.29
N ALA A 28 1.73 8.97 0.12
CA ALA A 28 1.54 8.03 -0.99
C ALA A 28 1.65 8.71 -2.38
N LYS A 29 1.33 10.00 -2.51
CA LYS A 29 1.50 10.75 -3.77
C LYS A 29 2.96 10.89 -4.19
N HIS A 30 3.89 10.77 -3.25
CA HIS A 30 5.32 10.88 -3.51
C HIS A 30 5.98 9.51 -3.73
N ILE A 31 5.22 8.41 -3.67
CA ILE A 31 5.71 7.05 -3.82
C ILE A 31 5.32 6.51 -5.20
N THR A 32 6.33 6.19 -6.02
CA THR A 32 6.13 5.49 -7.30
C THR A 32 6.17 3.98 -7.07
N VAL A 33 5.25 3.25 -7.70
CA VAL A 33 5.17 1.80 -7.63
C VAL A 33 5.26 1.20 -9.03
N GLU A 34 5.88 0.03 -9.14
CA GLU A 34 5.93 -0.78 -10.35
C GLU A 34 5.20 -2.09 -10.11
N ILE A 35 4.38 -2.52 -11.07
CA ILE A 35 3.69 -3.80 -10.99
C ILE A 35 4.66 -4.87 -11.49
N HIS A 36 5.12 -5.71 -10.58
CA HIS A 36 5.84 -6.92 -10.94
C HIS A 36 4.80 -8.03 -11.09
N GLU A 37 4.57 -8.47 -12.33
CA GLU A 37 3.93 -9.76 -12.55
C GLU A 37 4.90 -10.83 -12.05
N ASP A 38 4.62 -11.37 -10.86
CA ASP A 38 5.35 -12.54 -10.37
C ASP A 38 5.13 -13.66 -11.39
N GLN A 39 6.18 -14.00 -12.14
CA GLN A 39 6.16 -15.07 -13.14
C GLN A 39 6.13 -16.43 -12.43
N SER A 40 5.00 -16.73 -11.79
CA SER A 40 4.63 -18.07 -11.33
C SER A 40 3.66 -18.65 -12.34
N GLY A 41 4.17 -18.94 -13.54
CA GLY A 41 3.52 -19.76 -14.56
C GLY A 41 4.25 -21.09 -14.70
#